data_AF-A0A0K8R5U3-F1
#
_entry.id   AF-A0A0K8R5U3-F1
#
_cell.length_a   1.000
_cell.length_b   1.000
_cell.length_c   1.000
_cell.angle_alpha   90.00
_cell.angle_beta   90.00
_cell.angle_gamma   90.00
#
_symmetry.space_group_name_H-M   'P 1'
#
loop_
_entity.id
_entity.type
_entity.pdbx_description
1 polymer ?
#
loop_
_entity_poly.entity_id
_entity_poly.type
_entity_poly.pdbx_seq_one_letter_code
_entity_poly.pdbx_strand_id
1 'polypeptide(L)'
;MPKTDKGYDVDNFMNVLDEYGDEIADMHLVFTDYFICALFYYDKEGDYELWLYEEPSGLATACELLLALLSDKPRNVYYTKDCKES
;
A
#
# COMPACT_ATOMS: atom_id res chain seq x y z
N MET A 1 2.45 -3.91 15.66
CA MET A 1 1.36 -2.96 16.00
C MET A 1 1.62 -1.68 15.25
N PRO A 2 0.58 -1.08 14.63
CA PRO A 2 0.69 0.24 14.01
C PRO A 2 1.16 1.28 15.03
N LYS A 3 1.86 2.30 14.54
CA LYS A 3 2.37 3.43 15.32
C LYS A 3 2.09 4.72 14.55
N THR A 4 2.05 5.82 15.28
CA THR A 4 2.02 7.17 14.70
C THR A 4 3.44 7.63 14.42
N ASP A 5 3.75 7.97 13.17
CA ASP A 5 5.01 8.61 12.81
C ASP A 5 4.99 10.10 13.17
N LYS A 6 6.18 10.70 13.29
CA LYS A 6 6.33 12.08 13.71
C LYS A 6 5.65 13.04 12.73
N GLY A 7 4.73 13.86 13.26
CA GLY A 7 4.02 14.87 12.49
C GLY A 7 2.65 14.41 11.97
N TYR A 8 2.24 13.19 12.30
CA TYR A 8 0.90 12.68 12.06
C TYR A 8 0.10 12.62 13.36
N ASP A 9 -1.21 12.77 13.23
CA ASP A 9 -2.17 12.67 14.35
C ASP A 9 -2.80 11.27 14.44
N VAL A 10 -2.44 10.37 13.53
CA VAL A 10 -3.03 9.03 13.38
C VAL A 10 -1.96 7.99 13.11
N ASP A 11 -2.23 6.74 13.49
CA ASP A 11 -1.35 5.62 13.19
C ASP A 11 -1.22 5.42 11.68
N ASN A 12 -0.01 5.64 11.17
CA ASN A 12 0.32 5.55 9.76
C ASN A 12 1.55 4.68 9.50
N PHE A 13 2.25 4.20 10.53
CA PHE A 13 3.50 3.47 10.38
C PHE A 13 3.38 2.04 10.91
N MET A 14 4.02 1.09 10.22
CA MET A 14 4.10 -0.29 10.65
C MET A 14 5.48 -0.89 10.34
N ASN A 15 6.11 -1.45 11.37
CA ASN A 15 7.19 -2.42 11.19
C ASN A 15 6.55 -3.77 10.82
N VAL A 16 6.82 -4.25 9.61
CA VAL A 16 6.36 -5.55 9.11
C VAL A 16 7.39 -6.59 9.53
N LEU A 17 6.94 -7.57 10.29
CA LEU A 17 7.76 -8.68 10.77
C LEU A 17 7.35 -9.97 10.04
N ASP A 18 8.30 -10.86 9.83
CA ASP A 18 8.01 -12.21 9.39
C ASP A 18 7.48 -13.10 10.52
N GLU A 19 7.28 -14.40 10.22
CA GLU A 19 6.79 -15.39 11.19
C GLU A 19 7.76 -15.66 12.35
N TYR A 20 9.05 -15.32 12.21
CA TYR A 20 10.09 -15.47 13.22
C TYR A 20 10.30 -14.19 14.05
N GLY A 21 9.66 -13.09 13.66
CA GLY A 21 9.77 -11.79 14.30
C GLY A 21 10.90 -10.93 13.76
N ASP A 22 11.53 -11.33 12.65
CA ASP A 22 12.55 -10.55 11.96
C ASP A 22 11.88 -9.46 11.12
N GLU A 23 12.45 -8.24 11.17
CA GLU A 23 11.90 -7.09 10.46
C GLU A 23 12.21 -7.18 8.95
N ILE A 24 11.15 -7.33 8.16
CA ILE A 24 11.26 -7.44 6.70
C ILE A 24 10.97 -6.12 5.99
N ALA A 25 10.17 -5.23 6.58
CA ALA A 25 9.85 -3.95 5.97
C ALA A 25 9.43 -2.87 6.98
N ASP A 26 9.65 -1.62 6.60
CA ASP A 26 9.11 -0.42 7.26
C ASP A 26 8.14 0.24 6.30
N MET A 27 6.86 0.25 6.69
CA MET A 27 5.76 0.63 5.80
C MET A 27 4.97 1.79 6.37
N HIS A 28 4.69 2.79 5.53
CA HIS A 28 3.81 3.91 5.83
C HIS A 28 2.52 3.83 5.03
N LEU A 29 1.39 4.04 5.68
CA LEU A 29 0.10 4.31 5.07
C LEU A 29 0.09 5.77 4.57
N VAL A 30 0.23 5.95 3.26
CA VAL A 30 0.29 7.27 2.61
C VAL A 30 -1.11 7.83 2.44
N PHE A 31 -2.04 7.00 1.98
CA PHE A 31 -3.42 7.39 1.76
C PHE A 31 -4.33 6.16 1.81
N THR A 32 -5.51 6.32 2.39
CA THR A 32 -6.61 5.38 2.21
C THR A 32 -7.91 6.14 2.29
N ASP A 33 -8.90 5.71 1.53
CA ASP A 33 -10.27 6.17 1.72
C ASP A 33 -11.07 5.28 2.67
N TYR A 34 -10.43 4.23 3.23
CA TYR A 34 -11.02 3.21 4.11
C TYR A 34 -12.12 2.35 3.47
N PHE A 35 -12.38 2.48 2.17
CA PHE A 35 -13.48 1.78 1.50
C PHE A 35 -13.04 0.98 0.28
N ILE A 36 -12.25 1.55 -0.62
CA ILE A 36 -11.92 0.90 -1.90
C ILE A 36 -10.42 0.71 -2.10
N CYS A 37 -9.58 1.52 -1.45
CA CYS A 37 -8.13 1.42 -1.66
C CYS A 37 -7.28 1.90 -0.48
N ALA A 38 -6.03 1.41 -0.47
CA ALA A 38 -4.96 1.94 0.35
C ALA A 38 -3.65 2.01 -0.44
N LEU A 39 -2.88 3.06 -0.19
CA LEU A 39 -1.57 3.30 -0.77
C LEU A 39 -0.54 3.30 0.35
N PHE A 40 0.47 2.45 0.19
CA PHE A 40 1.56 2.28 1.14
C PHE A 40 2.89 2.68 0.51
N TYR A 41 3.84 3.07 1.35
CA TYR A 41 5.22 3.37 0.97
C TYR A 41 6.19 2.58 1.84
N TYR A 42 7.19 1.97 1.21
CA TYR A 42 8.21 1.15 1.86
C TYR A 42 9.53 1.92 1.94
N ASP A 43 9.97 2.29 3.15
CA ASP A 43 11.11 3.19 3.36
C ASP A 43 12.43 2.60 2.84
N LYS A 44 12.62 1.28 2.99
CA LYS A 44 13.88 0.60 2.63
C LYS A 44 14.10 0.52 1.12
N GLU A 45 13.02 0.33 0.37
CA GLU A 45 13.06 0.08 -1.09
C GLU A 45 12.70 1.33 -1.89
N GLY A 46 12.06 2.30 -1.24
CA GLY A 46 11.50 3.48 -1.90
C GLY A 46 10.41 3.11 -2.90
N ASP A 47 9.66 2.05 -2.61
CA ASP A 47 8.61 1.50 -3.45
C ASP A 47 7.23 1.80 -2.86
N TYR A 48 6.25 1.92 -3.74
CA TYR A 48 4.86 2.11 -3.37
C TYR A 48 4.08 0.83 -3.64
N GLU A 49 3.20 0.48 -2.72
CA GLU A 49 2.27 -0.63 -2.89
C GLU A 49 0.84 -0.12 -2.85
N LEU A 50 0.06 -0.49 -3.87
CA LEU A 50 -1.33 -0.12 -4.00
C LEU A 50 -2.21 -1.35 -3.76
N TRP A 51 -3.08 -1.25 -2.77
CA TRP A 51 -4.12 -2.23 -2.50
C TRP A 51 -5.45 -1.68 -3.00
N LEU A 52 -6.09 -2.44 -3.89
CA LEU A 52 -7.47 -2.23 -4.31
C LEU A 52 -8.32 -3.33 -3.69
N TYR A 53 -9.37 -2.97 -2.96
CA TYR A 53 -10.24 -3.92 -2.26
C TYR A 53 -11.35 -4.46 -3.16
N GLU A 54 -11.58 -3.80 -4.30
CA GLU A 54 -12.55 -4.20 -5.31
C GLU A 54 -11.88 -4.42 -6.66
N GLU A 55 -12.50 -5.24 -7.50
CA GLU A 55 -12.05 -5.42 -8.88
C GLU A 55 -12.04 -4.07 -9.63
N PRO A 56 -10.99 -3.77 -10.43
CA PRO A 56 -10.93 -2.52 -11.18
C PRO A 56 -12.13 -2.38 -12.13
N SER A 57 -12.93 -1.34 -11.93
CA SER A 57 -14.12 -1.03 -12.74
C SER A 57 -13.81 -0.33 -14.07
N GLY A 58 -12.52 -0.05 -14.32
CA GLY A 58 -12.05 0.77 -15.45
C GLY A 58 -12.01 2.27 -15.15
N LEU A 59 -12.50 2.71 -13.98
CA LEU A 59 -12.29 4.06 -13.44
C LEU A 59 -11.16 4.03 -12.41
N ALA A 60 -10.23 4.98 -12.52
CA ALA A 60 -9.12 5.11 -11.58
C ALA A 60 -9.59 5.62 -10.22
N THR A 61 -9.15 4.97 -9.16
CA THR A 61 -9.33 5.37 -7.77
C THR A 61 -8.43 6.55 -7.40
N ALA A 62 -8.72 7.21 -6.27
CA ALA A 62 -7.86 8.26 -5.73
C ALA A 62 -6.43 7.74 -5.43
N CYS A 63 -6.29 6.49 -4.96
CA CYS A 63 -4.99 5.88 -4.71
C CYS A 63 -4.20 5.65 -6.01
N GLU A 64 -4.84 5.23 -7.10
CA GLU A 64 -4.19 5.06 -8.41
C GLU A 64 -3.72 6.38 -9.01
N LEU A 65 -4.54 7.43 -8.90
CA LEU A 65 -4.19 8.77 -9.32
C LEU A 65 -3.01 9.32 -8.50
N LEU A 66 -3.04 9.12 -7.18
CA LEU A 66 -1.95 9.55 -6.31
C LEU A 66 -0.66 8.78 -6.59
N LEU A 67 -0.72 7.46 -6.79
CA LEU A 67 0.43 6.65 -7.19
C LEU A 67 1.05 7.17 -8.50
N ALA A 68 0.23 7.56 -9.48
CA ALA A 68 0.70 8.12 -10.75
C ALA A 68 1.44 9.46 -10.60
N LEU A 69 1.18 10.21 -9.52
CA LEU A 69 1.86 11.46 -9.20
C LEU A 69 3.14 11.24 -8.38
N LEU A 70 3.17 10.19 -7.56
CA LEU A 70 4.24 9.94 -6.60
C LEU A 70 5.36 9.03 -7.13
N SER A 71 5.11 8.22 -8.15
CA SER A 71 6.07 7.24 -8.64
C SER A 71 6.06 7.09 -10.16
N ASP A 72 7.26 7.21 -10.74
CA ASP A 72 7.52 7.01 -12.16
C ASP A 72 7.96 5.57 -12.46
N LYS A 73 8.06 4.71 -11.43
CA LYS A 73 8.55 3.33 -11.56
C LYS A 73 7.55 2.45 -12.30
N PRO A 74 8.01 1.43 -13.05
CA PRO A 74 7.14 0.41 -13.61
C PRO A 74 6.33 -0.29 -12.52
N ARG A 75 5.05 -0.58 -12.81
CA ARG A 75 4.12 -1.20 -11.86
C ARG A 75 4.09 -2.71 -12.08
N ASN A 76 4.32 -3.47 -11.01
CA ASN A 76 4.01 -4.90 -10.98
C ASN A 76 2.58 -5.06 -10.47
N VAL A 77 1.71 -5.70 -11.27
CA VAL A 77 0.29 -5.83 -10.95
C VAL A 77 -0.01 -7.28 -10.59
N TYR A 78 -0.38 -7.52 -9.33
CA TYR A 78 -0.77 -8.83 -8.80
C TYR A 78 -2.30 -9.04 -8.84
N TYR A 79 -2.94 -8.49 -9.86
CA TYR A 79 -4.35 -8.70 -10.17
C TYR A 79 -4.45 -9.53 -11.46
N THR A 80 -4.85 -10.79 -11.35
CA THR A 80 -5.20 -11.61 -12.51
C THR A 80 -6.59 -12.21 -12.31
N LYS A 81 -7.35 -12.40 -13.40
CA LYS A 81 -8.62 -13.16 -13.38
C LYS A 81 -8.44 -14.60 -12.85
N ASP A 82 -7.19 -15.05 -12.81
CA ASP A 82 -6.77 -16.38 -12.36
C ASP A 82 -6.35 -16.40 -10.88
N CYS A 83 -6.24 -15.23 -10.22
CA CYS A 83 -6.19 -15.10 -8.76
C CYS A 83 -7.59 -15.30 -8.18
N LYS A 84 -8.18 -16.48 -8.38
CA LYS A 84 -9.43 -16.85 -7.71
C LYS A 84 -9.11 -17.38 -6.32
N GLU A 85 -9.98 -17.07 -5.37
CA GLU A 85 -9.96 -17.63 -4.01
C GLU A 85 -9.73 -19.15 -4.09
N SER A 86 -8.76 -19.61 -3.30
CA SER A 86 -8.47 -21.04 -3.13
C SER A 86 -9.26 -21.62 -1.97
#